data_AF-A0A8S3BRI6-F1
#
_entry.id   AF-A0A8S3BRI6-F1
#
_cell.length_a   1.000
_cell.length_b   1.000
_cell.length_c   1.000
_cell.angle_alpha   90.00
_cell.angle_beta   90.00
_cell.angle_gamma   90.00
#
_symmetry.space_group_name_H-M   'P 1'
#
loop_
_entity.id
_entity.type
_entity.pdbx_description
1 polymer ?
#
loop_
_entity_poly.entity_id
_entity_poly.type
_entity_poly.pdbx_seq_one_letter_code
_entity_poly.pdbx_strand_id
1 'polypeptide(L)'
;MANQSLKRKLDSSTETNSVPSRSQILNEKLSRRPDRHQLIEQGILHDSQCAPSLQHVEHALKRARLADELNSRLLNRPGPLDLIQHNILHLDKNEYPNLEQAIQGGQIPFKPTSLPRRPLIFHEYTGLPASCKPKVTRIDSLSSSSNVHQIRLAQQQLLLELTSNEQQSSLSPPLFHRKPLEQMTLIELRDVCKHYQIPSSHANKTKLIERIKQTQNKINNDDLSILKVNNGELSNADIIASLGISNVNKDDVEPLSIS
;
A
#
# COMPACT_ATOMS: atom_id res chain seq x y z
N MET A 1 68.28 14.74 -35.12
CA MET A 1 67.03 13.95 -35.08
C MET A 1 67.41 12.49 -35.32
N ALA A 2 67.84 11.71 -34.32
CA ALA A 2 67.12 11.10 -33.21
C ALA A 2 66.07 10.07 -33.65
N ASN A 3 66.35 8.77 -33.43
CA ASN A 3 65.36 7.75 -33.03
C ASN A 3 66.11 6.49 -32.55
N GLN A 4 66.45 6.48 -31.26
CA GLN A 4 67.01 5.33 -30.56
C GLN A 4 65.84 4.40 -30.18
N SER A 5 65.75 3.22 -30.79
CA SER A 5 64.70 2.23 -30.52
C SER A 5 64.85 1.62 -29.12
N LEU A 6 64.00 2.04 -28.19
CA LEU A 6 63.86 1.43 -26.88
C LEU A 6 63.13 0.08 -27.03
N LYS A 7 63.88 -1.03 -27.00
CA LYS A 7 63.32 -2.36 -26.71
C LYS A 7 62.84 -2.38 -25.26
N ARG A 8 61.54 -2.19 -25.04
CA ARG A 8 60.92 -2.50 -23.75
C ARG A 8 61.02 -4.03 -23.53
N LYS A 9 61.88 -4.46 -22.60
CA LYS A 9 61.77 -5.78 -21.97
C LYS A 9 60.44 -5.80 -21.22
N LEU A 10 59.53 -6.66 -21.66
CA LEU A 10 58.38 -7.08 -20.86
C LEU A 10 58.93 -8.06 -19.82
N ASP A 11 59.12 -7.60 -18.59
CA ASP A 11 59.38 -8.49 -17.47
C ASP A 11 58.12 -9.33 -17.22
N SER A 12 58.31 -10.65 -17.23
CA SER A 12 57.29 -11.67 -17.02
C SER A 12 56.91 -11.74 -15.54
N SER A 13 56.06 -10.82 -15.09
CA SER A 13 55.28 -10.98 -13.87
C SER A 13 53.87 -11.35 -14.29
N THR A 14 53.63 -12.64 -14.59
CA THR A 14 52.27 -13.16 -14.69
C THR A 14 51.66 -13.19 -13.29
N GLU A 15 51.25 -12.02 -12.78
CA GLU A 15 50.14 -11.97 -11.85
C GLU A 15 48.91 -12.43 -12.64
N THR A 16 48.66 -13.74 -12.60
CA THR A 16 47.40 -14.29 -13.08
C THR A 16 46.33 -13.79 -12.12
N ASN A 17 45.81 -12.59 -12.36
CA ASN A 17 44.49 -12.15 -11.92
C ASN A 17 43.46 -13.08 -12.60
N SER A 18 43.45 -14.34 -12.18
CA SER A 18 42.50 -15.36 -12.58
C SER A 18 41.20 -14.98 -11.92
N VAL A 19 40.27 -14.45 -12.71
CA VAL A 19 38.90 -14.22 -12.27
C VAL A 19 38.42 -15.51 -11.60
N PRO A 20 38.09 -15.48 -10.29
CA PRO A 20 37.72 -16.69 -9.59
C PRO A 20 36.53 -17.31 -10.28
N SER A 21 36.58 -18.63 -10.45
CA SER A 21 35.48 -19.37 -11.05
C SER A 21 34.18 -19.08 -10.29
N ARG A 22 33.05 -19.08 -10.99
CA ARG A 22 31.74 -18.80 -10.38
C ARG A 22 31.46 -19.65 -9.13
N SER A 23 31.95 -20.90 -9.12
CA SER A 23 31.87 -21.80 -7.97
C SER A 23 32.68 -21.30 -6.77
N GLN A 24 33.87 -20.75 -6.98
CA GLN A 24 34.72 -20.19 -5.94
C GLN A 24 34.06 -18.97 -5.29
N ILE A 25 33.52 -18.06 -6.10
CA ILE A 25 32.78 -16.87 -5.61
C ILE A 25 31.55 -17.28 -4.78
N LEU A 26 30.80 -18.29 -5.24
CA LEU A 26 29.60 -18.75 -4.54
C LEU A 26 29.96 -19.35 -3.17
N ASN A 27 30.98 -20.21 -3.11
CA ASN A 27 31.42 -20.83 -1.87
C ASN A 27 31.88 -19.79 -0.85
N GLU A 28 32.62 -18.76 -1.30
CA GLU A 28 33.02 -17.65 -0.44
C GLU A 28 31.80 -16.91 0.13
N LYS A 29 30.81 -16.57 -0.71
CA LYS A 29 29.58 -15.89 -0.26
C LYS A 29 28.75 -16.72 0.70
N LEU A 30 28.68 -18.04 0.49
CA LEU A 30 27.99 -18.96 1.39
C LEU A 30 28.71 -19.06 2.74
N SER A 31 30.06 -19.05 2.75
CA SER A 31 30.85 -19.10 3.98
C SER A 31 30.67 -17.85 4.87
N ARG A 32 30.43 -16.69 4.25
CA ARG A 32 30.22 -15.41 4.94
C ARG A 32 28.73 -15.06 5.14
N ARG A 33 27.82 -16.01 4.88
CA ARG A 33 26.38 -15.77 4.97
C ARG A 33 26.00 -15.48 6.45
N PRO A 34 25.32 -14.36 6.73
CA PRO A 34 24.80 -14.07 8.06
C PRO A 34 23.72 -15.07 8.48
N ASP A 35 23.65 -15.34 9.79
CA ASP A 35 22.61 -16.19 10.35
C ASP A 35 21.24 -15.50 10.34
N ARG A 36 20.16 -16.29 10.40
CA ARG A 36 18.77 -15.77 10.39
C ARG A 36 18.55 -14.74 11.50
N HIS A 37 19.03 -15.00 12.70
CA HIS A 37 18.85 -14.10 13.84
C HIS A 37 19.50 -12.73 13.57
N GLN A 38 20.71 -12.71 13.00
CA GLN A 38 21.40 -11.46 12.65
C GLN A 38 20.61 -10.66 11.61
N LEU A 39 19.99 -11.32 10.63
CA LEU A 39 19.14 -10.66 9.63
C LEU A 39 17.87 -10.06 10.25
N ILE A 40 17.31 -10.69 11.28
CA ILE A 40 16.15 -10.18 12.03
C ILE A 40 16.56 -8.93 12.82
N GLU A 41 17.67 -9.00 13.56
CA GLU A 41 18.20 -7.88 14.34
C GLU A 41 18.52 -6.66 13.47
N GLN A 42 19.08 -6.89 12.28
CA GLN A 42 19.34 -5.86 11.27
C GLN A 42 18.07 -5.34 10.59
N GLY A 43 16.89 -5.90 10.87
CA GLY A 43 15.62 -5.50 10.26
C GLY A 43 15.46 -5.90 8.79
N ILE A 44 16.26 -6.84 8.30
CA ILE A 44 16.19 -7.35 6.92
C ILE A 44 15.09 -8.42 6.81
N LEU A 45 15.00 -9.32 7.79
CA LEU A 45 13.97 -10.36 7.87
C LEU A 45 12.97 -10.06 8.98
N HIS A 46 11.71 -10.40 8.76
CA HIS A 46 10.68 -10.28 9.80
C HIS A 46 10.75 -11.44 10.81
N ASP A 47 10.65 -11.11 12.09
CA ASP A 47 10.47 -12.10 13.16
C ASP A 47 9.00 -12.52 13.26
N SER A 48 8.55 -13.30 12.28
CA SER A 48 7.19 -13.84 12.25
C SER A 48 7.21 -15.32 11.94
N GLN A 49 6.33 -16.05 12.63
CA GLN A 49 6.03 -17.46 12.40
C GLN A 49 4.99 -17.66 11.28
N CYS A 50 4.45 -16.56 10.74
CA CYS A 50 3.48 -16.59 9.66
C CYS A 50 4.14 -16.97 8.32
N ALA A 51 3.34 -17.56 7.43
CA ALA A 51 3.78 -17.89 6.07
C ALA A 51 4.32 -16.64 5.35
N PRO A 52 5.38 -16.75 4.53
CA PRO A 52 6.01 -15.59 3.86
C PRO A 52 5.04 -14.73 3.04
N SER A 53 3.99 -15.33 2.47
CA SER A 53 2.96 -14.61 1.70
C SER A 53 2.05 -13.73 2.56
N LEU A 54 1.94 -13.99 3.87
CA LEU A 54 1.03 -13.30 4.79
C LEU A 54 1.74 -12.28 5.69
N GLN A 55 3.07 -12.30 5.78
CA GLN A 55 3.85 -11.40 6.65
C GLN A 55 3.54 -9.92 6.40
N HIS A 56 3.30 -9.55 5.14
CA HIS A 56 2.91 -8.17 4.80
C HIS A 56 1.56 -7.79 5.42
N VAL A 57 0.57 -8.67 5.32
CA VAL A 57 -0.79 -8.45 5.86
C VAL A 57 -0.76 -8.40 7.39
N GLU A 58 0.00 -9.30 8.01
CA GLU A 58 0.24 -9.30 9.46
C GLU A 58 0.82 -7.97 9.93
N HIS A 59 1.87 -7.48 9.26
CA HIS A 59 2.50 -6.21 9.61
C HIS A 59 1.56 -5.02 9.41
N ALA A 60 0.78 -5.01 8.32
CA ALA A 60 -0.23 -3.99 8.08
C ALA A 60 -1.29 -3.97 9.21
N LEU A 61 -1.76 -5.14 9.64
CA LEU A 61 -2.71 -5.27 10.75
C LEU A 61 -2.09 -4.78 12.07
N LYS A 62 -0.84 -5.17 12.36
CA LYS A 62 -0.10 -4.71 13.54
C LYS A 62 0.02 -3.20 13.55
N ARG A 63 0.34 -2.58 12.42
CA ARG A 63 0.41 -1.12 12.27
C ARG A 63 -0.93 -0.44 12.47
N ALA A 64 -2.01 -0.98 11.89
CA ALA A 64 -3.35 -0.43 12.04
C ALA A 64 -3.80 -0.45 13.51
N ARG A 65 -3.62 -1.58 14.20
CA ARG A 65 -3.93 -1.70 15.64
C ARG A 65 -3.14 -0.71 16.49
N LEU A 66 -1.84 -0.56 16.22
CA LEU A 66 -1.01 0.42 16.90
C LEU A 66 -1.46 1.86 16.60
N ALA A 67 -1.86 2.15 15.37
CA ALA A 67 -2.35 3.48 15.01
C ALA A 67 -3.64 3.83 15.76
N ASP A 68 -4.58 2.88 15.85
CA ASP A 68 -5.84 3.04 16.59
C ASP A 68 -5.58 3.25 18.08
N GLU A 69 -4.71 2.42 18.69
CA GLU A 69 -4.33 2.53 20.09
C GLU A 69 -3.66 3.88 20.39
N LEU A 70 -2.72 4.30 19.54
CA LEU A 70 -2.05 5.60 19.67
C LEU A 70 -3.05 6.75 19.51
N ASN A 71 -4.02 6.64 18.60
CA ASN A 71 -5.05 7.64 18.43
C ASN A 71 -5.88 7.80 19.72
N SER A 72 -6.32 6.70 20.34
CA SER A 72 -7.00 6.74 21.63
C SER A 72 -6.16 7.40 22.73
N ARG A 73 -4.85 7.10 22.79
CA ARG A 73 -3.93 7.73 23.77
C ARG A 73 -3.74 9.22 23.50
N LEU A 74 -3.68 9.63 22.23
CA LEU A 74 -3.50 11.03 21.84
C LEU A 74 -4.75 11.88 22.09
N LEU A 75 -5.94 11.31 21.92
CA LEU A 75 -7.19 11.99 22.28
C LEU A 75 -7.24 12.34 23.77
N ASN A 76 -6.69 11.49 24.63
CA ASN A 76 -6.63 11.69 26.07
C ASN A 76 -5.32 12.36 26.54
N ARG A 77 -4.58 13.02 25.64
CA ARG A 77 -3.30 13.61 26.00
C ARG A 77 -3.50 14.77 27.00
N PRO A 78 -2.88 14.74 28.20
CA PRO A 78 -2.99 15.80 29.18
C PRO A 78 -2.32 17.09 28.68
N GLY A 79 -2.92 18.23 29.00
CA GLY A 79 -2.39 19.54 28.69
C GLY A 79 -1.25 19.95 29.65
N PRO A 80 -0.52 21.02 29.33
CA PRO A 80 0.54 21.54 30.21
C PRO A 80 0.01 21.93 31.60
N LEU A 81 -1.18 22.53 31.67
CA LEU A 81 -1.80 22.91 32.95
C LEU A 81 -2.23 21.68 33.77
N ASP A 82 -2.74 20.63 33.12
CA ASP A 82 -3.05 19.35 33.76
C ASP A 82 -1.77 18.75 34.39
N LEU A 83 -0.64 18.81 33.68
CA LEU A 83 0.65 18.30 34.16
C LEU A 83 1.23 19.12 35.33
N ILE A 84 1.01 20.44 35.36
CA ILE A 84 1.38 21.30 36.49
C ILE A 84 0.51 20.96 37.72
N GLN A 85 -0.80 20.76 37.50
CA GLN A 85 -1.73 20.36 38.55
C GLN A 85 -1.31 19.02 39.20
N HIS A 86 -0.82 18.07 38.40
CA HIS A 86 -0.32 16.78 38.88
C HIS A 86 1.15 16.80 39.33
N ASN A 87 1.77 17.98 39.45
CA ASN A 87 3.14 18.17 39.92
C ASN A 87 4.19 17.40 39.08
N ILE A 88 3.97 17.31 37.77
CA ILE A 88 4.89 16.70 36.81
C ILE A 88 5.74 17.80 36.13
N LEU A 89 5.11 18.91 35.77
CA LEU A 89 5.78 20.11 35.24
C LEU A 89 5.80 21.21 36.30
N HIS A 90 6.93 21.91 36.42
CA HIS A 90 7.13 23.01 37.35
C HIS A 90 7.33 24.31 36.57
N LEU A 91 6.93 25.44 37.14
CA LEU A 91 7.12 26.77 36.54
C LEU A 91 8.31 27.49 37.20
N ASP A 92 8.94 28.39 36.46
CA ASP A 92 10.02 29.22 37.00
C ASP A 92 9.48 30.16 38.09
N LYS A 93 9.85 29.89 39.34
CA LYS A 93 9.37 30.62 40.52
C LYS A 93 9.74 32.09 40.52
N ASN A 94 10.80 32.47 39.81
CA ASN A 94 11.27 33.85 39.69
C ASN A 94 10.36 34.69 38.79
N GLU A 95 9.81 34.08 37.72
CA GLU A 95 8.91 34.73 36.77
C GLU A 95 7.45 34.68 37.27
N TYR A 96 7.04 33.56 37.88
CA TYR A 96 5.66 33.35 38.33
C TYR A 96 5.58 32.79 39.76
N PRO A 97 5.89 33.59 40.79
CA PRO A 97 5.72 33.17 42.18
C PRO A 97 4.23 32.97 42.45
N ASN A 98 3.85 31.78 42.93
CA ASN A 98 2.48 31.36 43.30
C ASN A 98 1.56 30.83 42.18
N LEU A 99 1.92 30.95 40.90
CA LEU A 99 1.06 30.46 39.81
C LEU A 99 0.91 28.94 39.85
N GLU A 100 2.01 28.22 40.07
CA GLU A 100 2.03 26.76 40.17
C GLU A 100 1.14 26.25 41.30
N GLN A 101 1.24 26.86 42.50
CA GLN A 101 0.41 26.51 43.66
C GLN A 101 -1.07 26.80 43.42
N ALA A 102 -1.39 27.90 42.72
CA ALA A 102 -2.76 28.23 42.37
C ALA A 102 -3.37 27.24 41.38
N ILE A 103 -2.59 26.73 40.42
CA ILE A 103 -3.02 25.67 39.48
C ILE A 103 -3.19 24.33 40.23
N GLN A 104 -2.22 23.95 41.05
CA GLN A 104 -2.27 22.72 41.87
C GLN A 104 -3.44 22.72 42.86
N GLY A 105 -3.70 23.87 43.48
CA GLY A 105 -4.80 24.06 44.42
C GLY A 105 -6.18 24.26 43.78
N GLY A 106 -6.30 24.19 42.45
CA GLY A 106 -7.56 24.35 41.73
C GLY A 106 -8.17 25.75 41.82
N GLN A 107 -7.39 26.76 42.21
CA GLN A 107 -7.86 28.16 42.32
C GLN A 107 -8.04 28.80 40.95
N ILE A 108 -7.30 28.32 39.94
CA ILE A 108 -7.39 28.79 38.55
C ILE A 108 -8.12 27.74 37.72
N PRO A 109 -9.36 27.99 37.27
CA PRO A 109 -10.08 27.05 36.41
C PRO A 109 -9.50 27.09 34.99
N PHE A 110 -9.22 25.92 34.43
CA PHE A 110 -8.79 25.77 33.04
C PHE A 110 -9.53 24.62 32.36
N LYS A 111 -9.55 24.63 31.02
CA LYS A 111 -10.19 23.57 30.23
C LYS A 111 -9.19 22.43 30.03
N PRO A 112 -9.52 21.19 30.40
CA PRO A 112 -8.67 20.03 30.10
C PRO A 112 -8.42 19.93 28.60
N THR A 113 -7.22 19.54 28.21
CA THR A 113 -6.88 19.42 26.78
C THR A 113 -7.43 18.14 26.15
N SER A 114 -7.80 17.15 26.98
CA SER A 114 -8.36 15.84 26.60
C SER A 114 -9.84 15.85 26.19
N LEU A 115 -10.43 17.03 25.95
CA LEU A 115 -11.82 17.11 25.48
C LEU A 115 -12.00 16.35 24.15
N PRO A 116 -13.17 15.72 23.91
CA PRO A 116 -13.40 14.87 22.74
C PRO A 116 -13.29 15.69 21.46
N ARG A 117 -12.09 15.71 20.87
CA ARG A 117 -11.85 16.19 19.52
C ARG A 117 -12.11 15.06 18.54
N ARG A 118 -12.32 15.44 17.28
CA ARG A 118 -12.44 14.48 16.17
C ARG A 118 -11.23 13.54 16.19
N PRO A 119 -11.40 12.23 15.94
CA PRO A 119 -10.31 11.27 15.90
C PRO A 119 -9.21 11.77 14.97
N LEU A 120 -7.94 11.68 15.39
CA LEU A 120 -6.83 12.05 14.53
C LEU A 120 -6.73 10.99 13.44
N ILE A 121 -7.05 11.38 12.20
CA ILE A 121 -6.90 10.50 11.04
C ILE A 121 -5.46 10.62 10.60
N PHE A 122 -4.66 9.61 10.92
CA PHE A 122 -3.32 9.48 10.37
C PHE A 122 -3.44 9.10 8.89
N HIS A 123 -3.05 10.03 8.02
CA HIS A 123 -3.00 9.74 6.59
C HIS A 123 -1.86 8.75 6.35
N GLU A 124 -2.17 7.63 5.70
CA GLU A 124 -1.17 6.64 5.34
C GLU A 124 -0.13 7.31 4.43
N TYR A 125 1.12 7.38 4.90
CA TYR A 125 2.21 8.01 4.17
C TYR A 125 2.58 7.12 2.97
N THR A 126 2.04 7.45 1.81
CA THR A 126 2.27 6.77 0.52
C THR A 126 3.39 7.46 -0.27
N GLY A 127 4.57 7.62 0.33
CA GLY A 127 5.80 8.01 -0.39
C GLY A 127 6.06 9.52 -0.54
N LEU A 128 7.05 9.85 -1.39
CA LEU A 128 7.82 11.10 -1.37
C LEU A 128 6.98 12.39 -1.18
N PRO A 129 7.45 13.32 -0.33
CA PRO A 129 6.69 14.48 0.16
C PRO A 129 6.27 15.52 -0.91
N ALA A 130 6.61 15.32 -2.19
CA ALA A 130 6.31 16.27 -3.26
C ALA A 130 4.86 16.25 -3.77
N SER A 131 4.01 15.29 -3.34
CA SER A 131 2.61 15.20 -3.80
C SER A 131 1.57 15.58 -2.74
N CYS A 132 1.96 15.73 -1.47
CA CYS A 132 1.05 16.16 -0.42
C CYS A 132 0.75 17.66 -0.59
N LYS A 133 -0.22 18.03 -1.44
CA LYS A 133 -0.90 19.32 -1.33
C LYS A 133 -1.48 19.36 0.09
N PRO A 134 -1.06 20.28 0.97
CA PRO A 134 -1.69 20.39 2.26
C PRO A 134 -3.15 20.73 2.01
N LYS A 135 -4.04 19.78 2.30
CA LYS A 135 -5.47 20.08 2.38
C LYS A 135 -5.60 20.84 3.69
N VAL A 136 -5.42 22.17 3.58
CA VAL A 136 -5.69 23.12 4.66
C VAL A 136 -7.14 22.87 5.05
N THR A 137 -7.35 22.08 6.09
CA THR A 137 -8.61 22.07 6.82
C THR A 137 -8.72 23.45 7.40
N ARG A 138 -9.55 24.27 6.76
CA ARG A 138 -9.86 25.64 7.15
C ARG A 138 -10.05 25.69 8.66
N ILE A 139 -9.13 26.36 9.32
CA ILE A 139 -9.43 27.03 10.57
C ILE A 139 -10.43 28.13 10.21
N ASP A 140 -11.60 28.07 10.84
CA ASP A 140 -12.57 29.16 10.81
C ASP A 140 -11.96 30.36 11.53
N SER A 141 -11.29 31.21 10.76
CA SER A 141 -10.96 32.57 11.17
C SER A 141 -11.43 33.51 10.08
N LEU A 142 -12.64 34.02 10.29
CA LEU A 142 -13.24 35.15 9.62
C LEU A 142 -12.26 36.34 9.61
N SER A 143 -11.59 36.61 8.49
CA SER A 143 -11.28 37.95 7.98
C SER A 143 -10.60 37.83 6.60
N SER A 144 -10.90 38.77 5.69
CA SER A 144 -10.43 38.88 4.29
C SER A 144 -11.31 38.22 3.21
N SER A 145 -12.62 38.50 3.27
CA SER A 145 -13.62 38.12 2.27
C SER A 145 -13.59 38.94 0.95
N SER A 146 -12.64 39.84 0.74
CA SER A 146 -12.72 40.78 -0.40
C SER A 146 -12.20 40.21 -1.74
N ASN A 147 -11.16 39.36 -1.72
CA ASN A 147 -10.48 38.96 -2.96
C ASN A 147 -11.15 37.78 -3.71
N VAL A 148 -11.70 36.78 -3.01
CA VAL A 148 -12.19 35.55 -3.66
C VAL A 148 -13.45 35.81 -4.49
N HIS A 149 -14.34 36.68 -4.02
CA HIS A 149 -15.55 37.03 -4.76
C HIS A 149 -15.22 37.83 -6.02
N GLN A 150 -14.29 38.78 -5.93
CA GLN A 150 -13.83 39.58 -7.05
C GLN A 150 -13.15 38.73 -8.12
N ILE A 151 -12.30 37.78 -7.72
CA ILE A 151 -11.67 36.83 -8.64
C ILE A 151 -12.72 35.97 -9.35
N ARG A 152 -13.76 35.51 -8.63
CA ARG A 152 -14.85 34.72 -9.22
C ARG A 152 -15.68 35.54 -10.20
N LEU A 153 -15.97 36.80 -9.89
CA LEU A 153 -16.70 37.71 -10.79
C LEU A 153 -15.87 38.00 -12.04
N ALA A 154 -14.58 38.31 -11.88
CA ALA A 154 -13.67 38.54 -13.00
C ALA A 154 -13.53 37.31 -13.91
N GLN A 155 -13.46 36.10 -13.34
CA GLN A 155 -13.45 34.86 -14.12
C GLN A 155 -14.77 34.64 -14.88
N GLN A 156 -15.92 35.00 -14.29
CA GLN A 156 -17.21 34.94 -14.97
C GLN A 156 -17.31 35.93 -16.14
N GLN A 157 -16.78 37.13 -15.99
CA GLN A 157 -16.75 38.14 -17.05
C GLN A 157 -15.91 37.69 -18.25
N LEU A 158 -14.71 37.17 -18.00
CA LEU A 158 -13.81 36.65 -19.03
C LEU A 158 -14.46 35.49 -19.82
N LEU A 159 -15.19 34.61 -19.12
CA LEU A 159 -15.87 33.49 -19.77
C LEU A 159 -16.96 33.98 -20.73
N LEU A 160 -17.70 35.03 -20.36
CA LEU A 160 -18.70 35.65 -21.25
C LEU A 160 -18.07 36.26 -22.51
N GLU A 161 -16.94 36.95 -22.36
CA GLU A 161 -16.18 37.50 -23.50
C GLU A 161 -15.71 36.40 -24.45
N LEU A 162 -15.22 35.29 -23.92
CA LEU A 162 -14.72 34.17 -24.72
C LEU A 162 -15.84 33.42 -25.47
N THR A 163 -17.08 33.45 -24.98
CA THR A 163 -18.22 32.76 -25.60
C THR A 163 -18.95 33.58 -26.68
N SER A 164 -18.55 34.84 -26.91
CA SER A 164 -19.29 35.76 -27.79
C SER A 164 -18.90 35.67 -29.29
N ASN A 165 -18.09 34.69 -29.70
CA ASN A 165 -17.83 34.40 -31.11
C ASN A 165 -18.50 33.09 -31.53
N GLU A 166 -19.42 33.19 -32.48
CA GLU A 166 -20.21 32.15 -33.14
C GLU A 166 -19.39 30.89 -33.48
N GLN A 167 -19.92 29.65 -33.48
CA GLN A 167 -21.09 29.17 -34.20
C GLN A 167 -21.64 27.89 -33.52
N GLN A 168 -22.94 27.67 -33.75
CA GLN A 168 -23.84 26.71 -33.10
C GLN A 168 -23.53 25.22 -33.39
N SER A 169 -23.61 24.36 -32.36
CA SER A 169 -24.37 23.09 -32.40
C SER A 169 -24.40 22.37 -31.03
N SER A 170 -25.55 22.51 -30.37
CA SER A 170 -26.25 21.57 -29.49
C SER A 170 -25.49 20.57 -28.60
N LEU A 171 -25.63 20.82 -27.30
CA LEU A 171 -25.67 19.92 -26.14
C LEU A 171 -26.13 18.46 -26.41
N SER A 172 -25.21 17.49 -26.25
CA SER A 172 -25.39 16.17 -25.58
C SER A 172 -24.04 15.43 -25.51
N PRO A 173 -23.68 14.76 -24.39
CA PRO A 173 -22.44 13.98 -24.31
C PRO A 173 -22.55 12.68 -25.12
N PRO A 174 -21.51 12.25 -25.85
CA PRO A 174 -21.60 11.06 -26.69
C PRO A 174 -21.57 9.79 -25.85
N LEU A 175 -22.67 9.03 -25.86
CA LEU A 175 -22.71 7.63 -25.46
C LEU A 175 -21.96 6.79 -26.51
N PHE A 176 -20.64 6.74 -26.43
CA PHE A 176 -19.90 5.56 -26.88
C PHE A 176 -20.16 4.53 -25.77
N HIS A 177 -20.90 3.43 -25.96
CA HIS A 177 -20.58 2.27 -26.78
C HIS A 177 -21.89 1.56 -27.20
N ARG A 178 -22.10 1.34 -28.50
CA ARG A 178 -23.29 0.71 -29.07
C ARG A 178 -23.12 -0.77 -29.42
N LYS A 179 -21.93 -1.34 -29.22
CA LYS A 179 -21.62 -2.72 -29.62
C LYS A 179 -21.36 -3.59 -28.40
N PRO A 180 -21.84 -4.84 -28.37
CA PRO A 180 -21.53 -5.77 -27.29
C PRO A 180 -20.02 -6.01 -27.21
N LEU A 181 -19.50 -6.29 -26.00
CA LEU A 181 -18.06 -6.41 -25.70
C LEU A 181 -17.32 -7.38 -26.65
N GLU A 182 -18.01 -8.43 -27.11
CA GLU A 182 -17.52 -9.46 -28.02
C GLU A 182 -17.20 -8.94 -29.43
N GLN A 183 -17.75 -7.79 -29.81
CA GLN A 183 -17.62 -7.19 -31.15
C GLN A 183 -16.76 -5.92 -31.14
N MET A 184 -16.21 -5.55 -30.00
CA MET A 184 -15.36 -4.35 -29.87
C MET A 184 -13.94 -4.63 -30.35
N THR A 185 -13.34 -3.64 -31.00
CA THR A 185 -11.94 -3.70 -31.38
C THR A 185 -11.04 -3.64 -30.14
N LEU A 186 -9.79 -4.11 -30.25
CA LEU A 186 -8.84 -4.09 -29.13
C LEU A 186 -8.53 -2.69 -28.59
N ILE A 187 -8.64 -1.67 -29.43
CA ILE A 187 -8.45 -0.26 -29.05
C ILE A 187 -9.64 0.20 -28.19
N GLU A 188 -10.86 -0.06 -28.64
CA GLU A 188 -12.07 0.31 -27.88
C GLU A 188 -12.14 -0.42 -26.53
N LEU A 189 -11.76 -1.70 -26.47
CA LEU A 189 -11.69 -2.45 -25.21
C LEU A 189 -10.62 -1.89 -24.26
N ARG A 190 -9.50 -1.37 -24.79
CA ARG A 190 -8.45 -0.73 -23.99
C ARG A 190 -8.95 0.59 -23.39
N ASP A 191 -9.71 1.36 -24.14
CA ASP A 191 -10.27 2.64 -23.68
C ASP A 191 -11.34 2.44 -22.61
N VAL A 192 -12.19 1.41 -22.73
CA VAL A 192 -13.14 1.01 -21.68
C VAL A 192 -12.41 0.61 -20.40
N CYS A 193 -11.40 -0.28 -20.48
CA CYS A 193 -10.63 -0.68 -19.31
C CYS A 193 -9.94 0.52 -18.63
N LYS A 194 -9.47 1.50 -19.41
CA LYS A 194 -8.85 2.73 -18.91
C LYS A 194 -9.87 3.64 -18.21
N HIS A 195 -11.08 3.77 -18.75
CA HIS A 195 -12.16 4.57 -18.15
C HIS A 195 -12.56 4.05 -16.77
N TYR A 196 -12.69 2.72 -16.64
CA TYR A 196 -13.03 2.07 -15.37
C TYR A 196 -11.82 1.76 -14.47
N GLN A 197 -10.63 2.27 -14.82
CA GLN A 197 -9.41 2.13 -14.01
C GLN A 197 -9.04 0.66 -13.69
N ILE A 198 -9.35 -0.27 -14.60
CA ILE A 198 -9.06 -1.69 -14.43
C ILE A 198 -7.56 -1.93 -14.71
N PRO A 199 -6.76 -2.46 -13.77
CA PRO A 199 -5.31 -2.64 -13.94
C PRO A 199 -4.99 -3.62 -15.08
N SER A 200 -4.47 -3.12 -16.19
CA SER A 200 -4.09 -3.91 -17.37
C SER A 200 -2.58 -4.12 -17.42
N SER A 201 -2.07 -5.17 -16.76
CA SER A 201 -0.67 -5.61 -16.96
C SER A 201 -0.56 -6.42 -18.26
N HIS A 202 -0.10 -5.74 -19.31
CA HIS A 202 -0.11 -6.24 -20.70
C HIS A 202 0.61 -7.59 -20.90
N ALA A 203 1.68 -7.85 -20.15
CA ALA A 203 2.52 -9.05 -20.30
C ALA A 203 1.87 -10.34 -19.78
N ASN A 204 0.94 -10.25 -18.83
CA ASN A 204 0.24 -11.40 -18.28
C ASN A 204 -1.04 -11.70 -19.07
N LYS A 205 -1.69 -10.66 -19.62
CA LYS A 205 -2.93 -10.80 -20.40
C LYS A 205 -2.70 -11.59 -21.70
N THR A 206 -1.61 -11.37 -22.43
CA THR A 206 -1.29 -12.11 -23.66
C THR A 206 -1.04 -13.60 -23.37
N LYS A 207 -0.22 -13.89 -22.36
CA LYS A 207 0.05 -15.27 -21.90
C LYS A 207 -1.21 -15.97 -21.39
N LEU A 208 -2.08 -15.26 -20.68
CA LEU A 208 -3.36 -15.79 -20.19
C LEU A 208 -4.32 -16.08 -21.35
N ILE A 209 -4.45 -15.18 -22.32
CA ILE A 209 -5.28 -15.38 -23.52
C ILE A 209 -4.74 -16.56 -24.35
N GLU A 210 -3.43 -16.67 -24.50
CA GLU A 210 -2.80 -17.79 -25.20
C GLU A 210 -3.04 -19.11 -24.47
N ARG A 211 -2.92 -19.12 -23.13
CA ARG A 211 -3.28 -20.27 -22.30
C ARG A 211 -4.75 -20.65 -22.50
N ILE A 212 -5.68 -19.69 -22.42
CA ILE A 212 -7.12 -19.92 -22.58
C ILE A 212 -7.43 -20.49 -23.98
N LYS A 213 -6.83 -19.95 -25.04
CA LYS A 213 -6.99 -20.46 -26.41
C LYS A 213 -6.45 -21.89 -26.55
N GLN A 214 -5.30 -22.18 -25.94
CA GLN A 214 -4.74 -23.53 -25.90
C GLN A 214 -5.65 -24.49 -25.12
N THR A 215 -6.22 -24.06 -23.99
CA THR A 215 -7.15 -24.89 -23.21
C THR A 215 -8.44 -25.15 -23.98
N GLN A 216 -9.01 -24.16 -24.67
CA GLN A 216 -10.22 -24.36 -25.49
C GLN A 216 -9.96 -25.24 -26.71
N ASN A 217 -8.80 -25.12 -27.36
CA ASN A 217 -8.41 -26.04 -28.42
C ASN A 217 -8.19 -27.47 -27.90
N LYS A 218 -7.70 -27.65 -26.67
CA LYS A 218 -7.63 -28.98 -26.04
C LYS A 218 -9.03 -29.56 -25.78
N ILE A 219 -9.92 -28.77 -25.16
CA ILE A 219 -11.30 -29.18 -24.89
C ILE A 219 -12.02 -29.60 -26.19
N ASN A 220 -11.89 -28.83 -27.28
CA ASN A 220 -12.52 -29.17 -28.56
C ASN A 220 -11.94 -30.42 -29.24
N ASN A 221 -10.69 -30.81 -28.92
CA ASN A 221 -10.09 -32.04 -29.44
C ASN A 221 -10.42 -33.26 -28.56
N ASP A 222 -10.56 -33.05 -27.25
CA ASP A 222 -10.93 -34.09 -26.29
C ASP A 222 -12.41 -34.50 -26.48
N ASP A 223 -13.30 -33.59 -26.91
CA ASP A 223 -14.69 -33.89 -27.26
C ASP A 223 -14.85 -34.84 -28.47
N LEU A 224 -13.86 -34.92 -29.37
CA LEU A 224 -13.83 -35.95 -30.42
C LEU A 224 -13.39 -37.34 -29.91
N SER A 225 -12.76 -37.40 -28.73
CA SER A 225 -12.31 -38.64 -28.10
C SER A 225 -13.30 -39.18 -27.05
N ILE A 226 -14.11 -38.30 -26.44
CA ILE A 226 -15.07 -38.63 -25.38
C ILE A 226 -16.39 -39.22 -25.92
N LEU A 227 -16.70 -39.05 -27.22
CA LEU A 227 -17.89 -39.69 -27.82
C LEU A 227 -17.74 -41.20 -28.11
N LYS A 228 -16.69 -41.87 -27.64
CA LYS A 228 -16.47 -43.31 -27.88
C LYS A 228 -16.31 -44.22 -26.66
N VAL A 229 -16.51 -43.75 -25.43
CA VAL A 229 -16.46 -44.65 -24.27
C VAL A 229 -17.67 -44.44 -23.35
N ASN A 230 -18.68 -45.26 -23.62
CA ASN A 230 -19.56 -45.96 -22.67
C ASN A 230 -20.39 -45.15 -21.67
N ASN A 231 -21.69 -45.22 -21.94
CA ASN A 231 -22.81 -45.01 -21.04
C ASN A 231 -22.67 -45.83 -19.74
N GLY A 232 -22.67 -45.17 -18.59
CA GLY A 232 -22.75 -45.79 -17.27
C GLY A 232 -22.71 -44.73 -16.18
N GLU A 233 -23.87 -44.42 -15.59
CA GLU A 233 -24.01 -43.46 -14.49
C GLU A 233 -23.19 -43.91 -13.27
N LEU A 234 -22.21 -43.11 -12.86
CA LEU A 234 -21.50 -43.34 -11.60
C LEU A 234 -22.34 -42.82 -10.43
N SER A 235 -22.57 -43.70 -9.47
CA SER A 235 -23.32 -43.42 -8.24
C SER A 235 -22.56 -42.43 -7.36
N ASN A 236 -23.31 -41.53 -6.69
CA ASN A 236 -22.77 -40.53 -5.76
C ASN A 236 -21.90 -41.14 -4.63
N ALA A 237 -22.04 -42.43 -4.34
CA ALA A 237 -21.20 -43.13 -3.35
C ALA A 237 -19.73 -43.23 -3.81
N ASP A 238 -19.46 -43.38 -5.10
CA ASP A 238 -18.11 -43.54 -5.64
C ASP A 238 -17.32 -42.22 -5.65
N ILE A 239 -18.04 -41.09 -5.79
CA ILE A 239 -17.47 -39.74 -5.72
C ILE A 239 -16.97 -39.45 -4.30
N ILE A 240 -17.76 -39.83 -3.28
CA ILE A 240 -17.44 -39.58 -1.86
C ILE A 240 -16.24 -40.43 -1.42
N ALA A 241 -16.12 -41.67 -1.90
CA ALA A 241 -14.96 -42.51 -1.61
C ALA A 241 -13.65 -41.95 -2.18
N SER A 242 -13.68 -41.26 -3.33
CA SER A 242 -12.48 -40.68 -3.95
C SER A 242 -11.94 -39.43 -3.22
N LEU A 243 -12.78 -38.74 -2.44
CA LEU A 243 -12.45 -37.47 -1.79
C LEU A 243 -11.77 -37.61 -0.42
N GLY A 244 -11.55 -38.83 0.09
CA GLY A 244 -10.64 -39.09 1.22
C GLY A 244 -10.95 -38.36 2.53
N ILE A 245 -12.20 -37.94 2.78
CA ILE A 245 -12.57 -37.23 4.00
C ILE A 245 -12.73 -38.25 5.14
N SER A 246 -11.68 -38.40 5.94
CA SER A 246 -11.71 -39.19 7.17
C SER A 246 -12.44 -38.40 8.26
N ASN A 247 -13.51 -38.98 8.81
CA ASN A 247 -14.21 -38.46 9.98
C ASN A 247 -13.24 -38.43 11.18
N VAL A 248 -13.02 -37.26 11.77
CA VAL A 248 -12.37 -37.13 13.09
C VAL A 248 -13.44 -37.30 14.16
N ASN A 249 -13.21 -38.26 15.06
CA ASN A 249 -14.09 -38.64 16.16
C ASN A 249 -14.43 -37.46 17.08
N LYS A 250 -15.64 -37.51 17.64
CA LYS A 250 -16.37 -36.38 18.23
C LYS A 250 -16.55 -36.53 19.75
N ASP A 251 -15.50 -36.97 20.46
CA ASP A 251 -15.62 -37.34 21.89
C ASP A 251 -14.73 -36.56 22.88
N ASP A 252 -13.91 -35.59 22.47
CA ASP A 252 -13.09 -34.82 23.42
C ASP A 252 -13.62 -33.38 23.61
N VAL A 253 -14.57 -33.22 24.54
CA VAL A 253 -15.06 -31.94 25.08
C VAL A 253 -14.47 -31.72 26.47
N GLU A 254 -13.74 -30.63 26.68
CA GLU A 254 -13.41 -30.06 28.00
C GLU A 254 -13.84 -28.58 28.01
N PRO A 255 -14.78 -28.15 28.89
CA PRO A 255 -15.21 -26.76 28.96
C PRO A 255 -14.36 -25.98 29.96
N LEU A 256 -13.51 -25.06 29.47
CA LEU A 256 -12.82 -24.10 30.34
C LEU A 256 -13.72 -22.92 30.69
N SER A 257 -14.21 -22.94 31.93
CA SER A 257 -14.72 -21.79 32.67
C SER A 257 -13.56 -20.92 33.15
N ILE A 258 -13.59 -19.61 32.90
CA ILE A 258 -12.73 -18.66 33.62
C ILE A 258 -13.56 -17.44 34.02
N SER A 259 -13.48 -17.16 35.33
CA SER A 259 -14.08 -16.06 36.10
C SER A 259 -13.46 -14.70 35.83
#